data_AF-A0A0S8GWI4-F1
#
_entry.id   AF-A0A0S8GWI4-F1
#
_cell.length_a   1.000
_cell.length_b   1.000
_cell.length_c   1.000
_cell.angle_alpha   90.00
_cell.angle_beta   90.00
_cell.angle_gamma   90.00
#
_symmetry.space_group_name_H-M   'P 1'
#
loop_
_entity.id
_entity.type
_entity.pdbx_description
1 polymer ?
#
loop_
_entity_poly.entity_id
_entity_poly.type
_entity_poly.pdbx_seq_one_letter_code
_entity_poly.pdbx_strand_id
1 'polypeptide(L)'
;MSHSYTFSYFSSERSSGSFGVYTNVLEYKFSNPLTLTLSLNYLHQPLSVFHKDDLRLKDAILPNFQLRYRPNDSFSFTINVLTYPHLYHPGNTNLWLR
;
A
#
# COMPACT_ATOMS: atom_id res chain seq x y z
N MET A 1 15.51 2.75 -8.89
CA MET A 1 14.66 2.96 -7.70
C MET A 1 13.77 4.15 -7.96
N SER A 2 12.50 4.06 -7.58
CA SER A 2 11.56 5.18 -7.62
C SER A 2 10.89 5.33 -6.27
N HIS A 3 10.43 6.54 -5.98
CA HIS A 3 9.67 6.83 -4.77
C HIS A 3 8.57 7.82 -5.07
N SER A 4 7.50 7.77 -4.29
CA SER A 4 6.38 8.69 -4.39
C SER A 4 5.77 8.92 -3.00
N TYR A 5 5.08 10.04 -2.86
CA TYR A 5 4.27 10.34 -1.68
C TYR A 5 2.87 10.70 -2.14
N THR A 6 1.88 10.00 -1.63
CA THR A 6 0.46 10.26 -1.89
C THR A 6 -0.19 10.75 -0.62
N PHE A 7 -0.86 11.90 -0.71
CA PHE A 7 -1.70 12.43 0.34
C PHE A 7 -3.18 12.30 -0.06
N SER A 8 -3.96 11.73 0.84
CA SER A 8 -5.40 11.55 0.66
C SER A 8 -6.15 12.21 1.80
N TYR A 9 -7.27 12.85 1.45
CA TYR A 9 -8.18 13.50 2.40
C TYR A 9 -9.61 13.13 2.05
N PHE A 10 -10.45 12.93 3.06
CA PHE A 10 -11.89 12.80 2.90
C PHE A 10 -12.62 13.64 3.95
N SER A 11 -13.82 14.07 3.60
CA SER A 11 -14.73 14.82 4.47
C SER A 11 -16.16 14.37 4.22
N SER A 12 -16.92 14.25 5.29
CA SER A 12 -18.37 14.02 5.31
C SER A 12 -19.00 14.93 6.37
N GLU A 13 -20.33 14.98 6.45
CA GLU A 13 -21.02 15.78 7.48
C GLU A 13 -20.64 15.38 8.92
N ARG A 14 -20.21 14.14 9.15
CA ARG A 14 -19.97 13.60 10.51
C ARG A 14 -18.53 13.20 10.79
N SER A 15 -17.68 13.12 9.78
CA SER A 15 -16.29 12.69 9.93
C SER A 15 -15.41 13.28 8.86
N SER A 16 -14.16 13.55 9.23
CA SER A 16 -13.12 13.93 8.28
C SER A 16 -11.81 13.26 8.64
N GLY A 17 -10.90 13.17 7.68
CA GLY A 17 -9.58 12.68 7.98
C GLY A 17 -8.69 12.57 6.77
N SER A 18 -7.45 12.18 7.04
CA SER A 18 -6.39 12.14 6.07
C SER A 18 -5.46 10.97 6.30
N PHE A 19 -4.78 10.56 5.24
CA PHE A 19 -3.68 9.62 5.34
C PHE A 19 -2.65 9.90 4.27
N GLY A 20 -1.38 9.66 4.61
CA GLY A 20 -0.25 9.74 3.72
C GLY A 20 0.30 8.35 3.47
N VAL A 21 0.65 8.06 2.21
CA VAL A 21 1.39 6.86 1.83
C VAL A 21 2.68 7.28 1.16
N TYR A 22 3.80 6.97 1.79
CA TYR A 22 5.10 7.01 1.14
C TYR A 22 5.37 5.65 0.51
N THR A 23 5.73 5.60 -0.77
CA THR A 23 6.05 4.36 -1.49
C THR A 23 7.48 4.43 -2.01
N ASN A 24 8.26 3.39 -1.75
CA ASN A 24 9.57 3.18 -2.37
C ASN A 24 9.55 1.88 -3.18
N VAL A 25 9.99 1.92 -4.44
CA VAL A 25 10.02 0.77 -5.34
C VAL A 25 11.44 0.48 -5.79
N LEU A 26 11.86 -0.76 -5.59
CA LEU A 26 13.10 -1.33 -6.08
C LEU A 26 12.78 -2.44 -7.09
N GLU A 27 13.25 -2.29 -8.32
CA GLU A 27 13.24 -3.37 -9.31
C GLU A 27 14.65 -3.96 -9.41
N TYR A 28 14.74 -5.29 -9.37
CA TYR A 28 15.96 -6.06 -9.51
C TYR A 28 15.76 -7.19 -10.53
N LYS A 29 16.61 -7.26 -11.54
CA LYS A 29 16.60 -8.32 -12.55
C LYS A 29 17.58 -9.41 -12.16
N PHE A 30 17.08 -10.56 -11.67
CA PHE A 30 17.92 -11.70 -11.30
C PHE A 30 18.59 -12.33 -12.51
N SER A 31 17.83 -12.50 -13.60
CA SER A 31 18.31 -13.05 -14.86
C SER A 31 17.40 -12.60 -16.01
N ASN A 32 17.78 -12.87 -17.25
CA ASN A 32 16.79 -12.84 -18.33
C ASN A 32 16.06 -14.18 -18.34
N PRO A 33 14.74 -14.27 -18.08
CA PRO A 33 13.72 -13.20 -18.03
C PRO A 33 13.12 -12.92 -16.62
N LEU A 34 13.82 -13.28 -15.54
CA LEU A 34 13.31 -13.20 -14.17
C LEU A 34 13.58 -11.83 -13.52
N THR A 35 12.51 -11.11 -13.18
CA THR A 35 12.54 -9.80 -12.53
C THR A 35 11.76 -9.81 -11.22
N LEU A 36 12.32 -9.21 -10.17
CA LEU A 36 11.67 -8.97 -8.89
C LEU A 36 11.45 -7.48 -8.70
N THR A 37 10.27 -7.12 -8.23
CA THR A 37 9.91 -5.78 -7.81
C THR A 37 9.52 -5.82 -6.34
N LEU A 38 10.26 -5.09 -5.51
CA LEU A 38 9.97 -4.88 -4.10
C LEU A 38 9.39 -3.49 -3.93
N SER A 39 8.27 -3.38 -3.22
CA SER A 39 7.68 -2.08 -2.87
C SER A 39 7.50 -1.98 -1.36
N LEU A 40 8.07 -0.95 -0.76
CA LEU A 40 7.93 -0.64 0.65
C LEU A 40 7.01 0.57 0.77
N ASN A 41 5.81 0.38 1.31
CA ASN A 41 4.87 1.47 1.53
C ASN A 41 4.79 1.78 3.03
N TYR A 42 4.84 3.06 3.38
CA TYR A 42 4.64 3.53 4.75
C TYR A 42 3.37 4.39 4.80
N LEU A 43 2.37 3.86 5.47
CA LEU A 43 1.07 4.48 5.70
C LEU A 43 1.08 5.17 7.07
N HIS A 44 0.65 6.43 7.13
CA HIS A 44 0.56 7.21 8.37
C HIS A 44 -0.51 8.31 8.27
N GLN A 45 -0.83 8.98 9.39
CA GLN A 45 -1.78 10.09 9.45
C GLN A 45 -1.07 11.45 9.67
N PRO A 46 -0.76 12.22 8.61
CA PRO A 46 0.04 13.44 8.74
C PRO A 46 -0.68 14.57 9.49
N LEU A 47 -2.02 14.63 9.47
CA LEU A 47 -2.80 15.67 10.17
C LEU A 47 -3.28 15.27 11.57
N SER A 48 -2.99 14.04 12.02
CA SER A 48 -3.36 13.56 13.36
C SER A 48 -2.77 14.42 14.48
N VAL A 49 -1.57 14.99 14.26
CA VAL A 49 -0.90 15.92 15.18
C VAL A 49 -1.71 17.18 15.48
N PHE A 50 -2.64 17.56 14.60
CA PHE A 50 -3.52 18.72 14.77
C PHE A 50 -4.87 18.34 15.40
N HIS A 51 -5.09 17.09 15.80
CA HIS A 51 -6.37 16.57 16.30
C HIS A 51 -7.53 16.74 15.31
N LYS A 52 -7.25 16.79 14.00
CA LYS A 52 -8.23 17.02 12.92
C LYS A 52 -8.57 15.75 12.14
N ASP A 53 -8.35 14.58 12.72
CA ASP A 53 -8.42 13.31 11.99
C ASP A 53 -9.18 12.23 12.77
N ASP A 54 -10.33 11.83 12.24
CA ASP A 54 -11.22 10.84 12.86
C ASP A 54 -10.94 9.40 12.40
N LEU A 55 -10.06 9.18 11.40
CA LEU A 55 -9.81 7.84 10.82
C LEU A 55 -9.21 6.85 11.81
N ARG A 56 -8.52 7.33 12.86
CA ARG A 56 -7.77 6.53 13.85
C ARG A 56 -6.95 5.41 13.18
N LEU A 57 -6.34 5.73 12.04
CA LEU A 57 -5.60 4.78 11.23
C LEU A 57 -4.22 4.56 11.86
N LYS A 58 -3.86 3.31 12.15
CA LYS A 58 -2.55 3.00 12.69
C LYS A 58 -1.49 3.06 11.59
N ASP A 59 -0.37 3.69 11.91
CA ASP A 59 0.82 3.65 11.08
C ASP A 59 1.20 2.21 10.76
N ALA A 60 1.55 1.96 9.51
CA ALA A 60 1.88 0.63 9.03
C ALA A 60 2.92 0.67 7.92
N ILE A 61 3.83 -0.29 7.97
CA ILE A 61 4.70 -0.63 6.85
C ILE A 61 4.05 -1.77 6.08
N LEU A 62 3.82 -1.59 4.79
CA LEU A 62 3.16 -2.53 3.89
C LEU A 62 4.16 -2.97 2.81
N PRO A 63 4.93 -4.05 3.05
CA PRO A 63 5.83 -4.60 2.06
C PRO A 63 5.05 -5.38 1.01
N ASN A 64 5.34 -5.12 -0.26
CA ASN A 64 4.79 -5.87 -1.39
C ASN A 64 5.94 -6.44 -2.21
N PHE A 65 5.71 -7.61 -2.82
CA PHE A 65 6.65 -8.20 -3.75
C PHE A 65 5.94 -8.74 -5.00
N GLN A 66 6.58 -8.51 -6.14
CA GLN A 66 6.17 -9.06 -7.42
C GLN A 66 7.35 -9.79 -8.06
N LEU A 67 7.16 -11.06 -8.37
CA LEU A 67 8.10 -11.83 -9.18
C LEU A 67 7.51 -12.06 -10.56
N ARG A 68 8.22 -11.65 -11.60
CA ARG A 68 7.79 -11.72 -13.00
C ARG A 68 8.78 -12.54 -13.81
N TYR A 69 8.29 -13.53 -14.54
CA TYR A 69 9.06 -14.39 -15.45
C TYR A 69 8.40 -14.36 -16.84
N ARG A 70 9.08 -13.80 -17.84
CA ARG A 70 8.56 -13.66 -19.22
C ARG A 70 9.60 -14.07 -20.27
N PRO A 71 9.79 -15.38 -20.53
CA PRO A 71 10.83 -15.89 -21.43
C PRO A 71 10.63 -15.51 -22.90
N ASN A 72 9.39 -15.29 -23.32
CA ASN A 72 9.04 -14.84 -24.66
C ASN A 72 7.71 -14.07 -24.62
N ASP A 73 7.24 -13.60 -25.77
CA ASP A 73 6.04 -12.78 -25.82
C ASP A 73 4.72 -13.53 -25.62
N SER A 74 4.74 -14.85 -25.81
CA SER A 74 3.57 -15.72 -25.69
C SER A 74 3.39 -16.31 -24.28
N PHE A 75 4.41 -16.23 -23.41
CA PHE A 75 4.35 -16.78 -22.06
C PHE A 75 4.82 -15.79 -20.99
N SER A 76 3.98 -15.56 -19.99
CA SER A 76 4.32 -14.79 -18.80
C SER A 76 3.74 -15.43 -17.54
N PHE A 77 4.55 -15.50 -16.50
CA PHE A 77 4.17 -15.93 -15.16
C PHE A 77 4.48 -14.82 -14.15
N THR A 78 3.51 -14.48 -13.30
CA THR A 78 3.66 -13.42 -12.29
C THR A 78 3.13 -13.89 -10.94
N ILE A 79 3.92 -13.74 -9.90
CA ILE A 79 3.50 -13.91 -8.50
C ILE A 79 3.44 -12.54 -7.88
N ASN A 80 2.28 -12.16 -7.32
CA ASN A 80 2.09 -10.93 -6.59
C ASN A 80 1.71 -11.24 -5.16
N VAL A 81 2.42 -10.64 -4.21
CA VAL A 81 2.02 -10.66 -2.80
C VAL A 81 1.94 -9.23 -2.30
N LEU A 82 0.76 -8.92 -1.78
CA LEU A 82 0.37 -7.59 -1.37
C LEU A 82 0.04 -7.64 0.12
N THR A 83 0.53 -6.65 0.85
CA THR A 83 0.17 -6.42 2.26
C THR A 83 -0.87 -5.32 2.32
N TYR A 84 -1.96 -5.59 3.04
CA TYR A 84 -3.01 -4.63 3.30
C TYR A 84 -3.01 -4.23 4.78
N PRO A 85 -3.33 -2.96 5.10
CA PRO A 85 -3.49 -2.56 6.49
C PRO A 85 -4.64 -3.34 7.14
N HIS A 86 -4.47 -3.69 8.43
CA HIS A 86 -5.33 -4.62 9.18
C HIS A 86 -6.83 -4.26 9.20
N LEU A 87 -7.19 -3.02 8.87
CA LEU A 87 -8.58 -2.58 8.72
C LEU A 87 -9.31 -3.28 7.55
N TYR A 88 -8.59 -3.84 6.59
CA TYR A 88 -9.16 -4.52 5.39
C TYR A 88 -9.06 -6.05 5.43
N HIS A 89 -8.93 -6.67 6.60
CA HIS A 89 -9.07 -8.13 6.70
C HIS A 89 -10.53 -8.54 6.38
N PRO A 90 -10.78 -9.53 5.49
CA PRO A 90 -12.13 -10.03 5.13
C PRO A 90 -12.94 -10.69 6.27
N GLY A 91 -12.62 -10.43 7.53
CA GLY A 91 -13.35 -10.89 8.72
C GLY A 91 -13.49 -9.82 9.80
N ASN A 92 -13.14 -8.56 9.52
CA ASN A 92 -13.27 -7.47 10.49
C ASN A 92 -14.67 -6.84 10.39
N THR A 93 -15.60 -7.31 11.24
CA THR A 93 -16.99 -6.83 11.32
C THR A 93 -17.13 -5.40 11.82
N ASN A 94 -16.06 -4.77 12.28
CA ASN A 94 -16.06 -3.39 12.76
C ASN A 94 -16.17 -2.32 11.65
N LEU A 95 -16.17 -2.73 10.36
CA LEU A 95 -16.35 -1.81 9.23
C LEU A 95 -17.81 -1.35 9.03
N TRP A 96 -18.78 -2.01 9.66
CA TRP A 96 -20.22 -1.73 9.50
C TRP A 96 -20.91 -1.24 10.78
N LEU A 97 -20.15 -1.06 11.86
CA LEU A 97 -20.65 -0.60 13.15
C LEU A 97 -19.96 0.70 13.57
N ARG A 98 -20.16 1.77 12.79
CA ARG A 98 -20.06 3.16 13.25
C ARG A 98 -20.98 4.06 12.47
#